data_AF-U5E5F5-F1
#
_entry.id   AF-U5E5F5-F1
#
_cell.length_a   1.000
_cell.length_b   1.000
_cell.length_c   1.000
_cell.angle_alpha   90.00
_cell.angle_beta   90.00
_cell.angle_gamma   90.00
#
_symmetry.space_group_name_H-M   'P 1'
#
loop_
_entity.id
_entity.type
_entity.pdbx_description
1 polymer ?
#
loop_
_entity_poly.entity_id
_entity_poly.type
_entity_poly.pdbx_seq_one_letter_code
_entity_poly.pdbx_strand_id
1 'polypeptide(L)'
;MTRHPRESSNDHLVAKGLSATGLAALFLLLRLFAITDYDWNAAFSVVGTIGIDDVAAMVIGTLMAAPDVGGFALAVLLPTALVHQIRLGRPSWDNAGNLAWLITLTLFTAALLWTYRMWWVPVVAGVLALVLVLLYRKGRKGREGYRVVHWVLRSSVLIVTLAALILAAVVQNPWVSLERITTRDGVIEGYVMENPPGFLKVLLDEGREMIIVDTADVTHREEIDPAP
;
A
#
# COMPACT_ATOMS: atom_id res chain seq x y z
N MET A 1 -4.75 -5.06 54.95
CA MET A 1 -4.70 -4.00 53.92
C MET A 1 -4.48 -4.63 52.55
N THR A 2 -5.57 -4.99 51.88
CA THR A 2 -5.59 -5.62 50.55
C THR A 2 -5.70 -4.53 49.48
N ARG A 3 -4.66 -4.37 48.66
CA ARG A 3 -4.70 -3.46 47.49
C ARG A 3 -5.48 -4.15 46.37
N HIS A 4 -6.68 -3.64 46.08
CA HIS A 4 -7.37 -3.92 44.83
C HIS A 4 -6.58 -3.32 43.65
N PRO A 5 -6.26 -4.10 42.59
CA PRO A 5 -5.78 -3.53 41.35
C PRO A 5 -6.94 -2.82 40.65
N ARG A 6 -6.76 -1.51 40.41
CA ARG A 6 -7.66 -0.68 39.62
C ARG A 6 -7.73 -1.21 38.19
N GLU A 7 -8.96 -1.39 37.74
CA GLU A 7 -9.37 -1.60 36.35
C GLU A 7 -8.53 -0.81 35.34
N SER A 8 -7.79 -1.54 34.51
CA SER A 8 -7.21 -1.05 33.26
C SER A 8 -8.23 -1.17 32.12
N SER A 9 -9.49 -0.81 32.35
CA SER A 9 -10.59 -1.02 31.39
C SER A 9 -10.67 0.07 30.30
N ASN A 10 -9.86 1.13 30.40
CA ASN A 10 -10.00 2.31 29.55
C ASN A 10 -9.09 2.37 28.31
N ASP A 11 -8.13 1.45 28.14
CA ASP A 11 -7.24 1.45 26.96
C ASP A 11 -7.80 0.65 25.76
N HIS A 12 -8.92 -0.06 25.92
CA HIS A 12 -9.53 -0.86 24.86
C HIS A 12 -10.60 -0.14 24.02
N LEU A 13 -11.00 1.07 24.40
CA LEU A 13 -12.14 1.76 23.76
C LEU A 13 -11.74 2.61 22.54
N VAL A 14 -10.53 3.18 22.51
CA VAL A 14 -10.05 3.96 21.34
C VAL A 14 -9.56 3.04 20.21
N ALA A 15 -9.28 1.77 20.49
CA ALA A 15 -8.81 0.78 19.51
C ALA A 15 -9.93 0.03 18.75
N LYS A 16 -11.20 0.32 19.00
CA LYS A 16 -12.35 -0.41 18.42
C LYS A 16 -12.96 0.21 17.15
N GLY A 17 -12.47 1.35 16.67
CA GLY A 17 -13.09 2.06 15.54
C GLY A 17 -12.70 1.58 14.14
N LEU A 18 -11.48 1.08 13.95
CA LEU A 18 -10.94 0.69 12.65
C LEU A 18 -10.18 -0.63 12.82
N SER A 19 -10.90 -1.75 12.64
CA SER A 19 -10.24 -3.05 12.51
C SER A 19 -9.36 -3.06 11.26
N ALA A 20 -8.36 -3.95 11.20
CA ALA A 20 -7.55 -4.13 9.99
C ALA A 20 -8.42 -4.37 8.74
N THR A 21 -9.54 -5.09 8.91
CA THR A 21 -10.56 -5.30 7.88
C THR A 21 -11.25 -3.99 7.47
N GLY A 22 -11.62 -3.14 8.43
CA GLY A 22 -12.22 -1.83 8.13
C GLY A 22 -11.26 -0.89 7.40
N LEU A 23 -9.98 -0.91 7.75
CA LEU A 23 -8.95 -0.16 7.03
C LEU A 23 -8.72 -0.68 5.62
N ALA A 24 -8.69 -2.01 5.45
CA ALA A 24 -8.58 -2.63 4.14
C ALA A 24 -9.81 -2.29 3.27
N ALA A 25 -11.02 -2.39 3.83
CA ALA A 25 -12.24 -2.01 3.13
C ALA A 25 -12.25 -0.53 2.74
N LEU A 26 -11.83 0.36 3.64
CA LEU A 26 -11.70 1.79 3.36
C LEU A 26 -10.66 2.06 2.26
N PHE A 27 -9.50 1.40 2.31
CA PHE A 27 -8.49 1.48 1.27
C PHE A 27 -9.06 1.08 -0.10
N LEU A 28 -9.77 -0.05 -0.16
CA LEU A 28 -10.37 -0.55 -1.40
C LEU A 28 -11.44 0.40 -1.94
N LEU A 29 -12.30 0.93 -1.07
CA LEU A 29 -13.31 1.91 -1.45
C LEU A 29 -12.66 3.17 -2.02
N LEU A 30 -11.68 3.74 -1.33
CA LEU A 30 -10.97 4.93 -1.82
C LEU A 30 -10.30 4.65 -3.16
N ARG A 31 -9.67 3.48 -3.30
CA ARG A 31 -8.98 3.10 -4.53
C ARG A 31 -9.91 2.91 -5.71
N LEU A 32 -11.05 2.28 -5.48
CA LEU A 32 -12.11 2.16 -6.47
C LEU A 32 -12.56 3.53 -6.96
N PHE A 33 -12.90 4.44 -6.04
CA PHE A 33 -13.33 5.78 -6.40
C PHE A 33 -12.26 6.57 -7.13
N ALA A 34 -10.99 6.47 -6.71
CA ALA A 34 -9.90 7.18 -7.38
C ALA A 34 -9.73 6.72 -8.83
N ILE A 35 -9.86 5.41 -9.09
CA ILE A 35 -9.73 4.82 -10.43
C ILE A 35 -10.90 5.21 -11.35
N THR A 36 -12.09 5.40 -10.79
CA THR A 36 -13.29 5.76 -11.55
C THR A 36 -13.58 7.25 -11.56
N ASP A 37 -12.56 8.08 -11.29
CA ASP A 37 -12.65 9.54 -11.18
C ASP A 37 -13.80 10.03 -10.28
N TYR A 38 -14.03 9.28 -9.21
CA TYR A 38 -15.10 9.50 -8.22
C TYR A 38 -16.53 9.41 -8.78
N ASP A 39 -16.73 8.87 -9.98
CA ASP A 39 -18.05 8.56 -10.52
C ASP A 39 -18.62 7.30 -9.85
N TRP A 40 -19.77 7.45 -9.19
CA TRP A 40 -20.45 6.38 -8.46
C TRP A 40 -20.98 5.26 -9.36
N ASN A 41 -21.41 5.57 -10.58
CA ASN A 41 -21.93 4.60 -11.52
C ASN A 41 -20.78 3.75 -12.08
N ALA A 42 -19.67 4.39 -12.44
CA ALA A 42 -18.47 3.68 -12.87
C ALA A 42 -17.90 2.82 -11.73
N ALA A 43 -17.82 3.35 -10.51
CA ALA A 43 -17.38 2.60 -9.33
C ALA A 43 -18.23 1.34 -9.12
N PHE A 44 -19.57 1.43 -9.23
CA PHE A 44 -20.45 0.29 -9.07
C PHE A 44 -20.23 -0.78 -10.16
N SER A 45 -20.04 -0.36 -11.41
CA SER A 45 -19.73 -1.26 -12.52
C SER A 45 -18.42 -2.02 -12.32
N VAL A 46 -17.39 -1.35 -11.79
CA VAL A 46 -16.07 -1.94 -11.53
C VAL A 46 -16.08 -2.85 -10.30
N VAL A 47 -16.87 -2.59 -9.26
CA VAL A 47 -16.96 -3.48 -8.08
C VAL A 47 -17.35 -4.90 -8.47
N GLY A 48 -18.21 -5.05 -9.47
CA GLY A 48 -18.63 -6.35 -9.98
C GLY A 48 -17.54 -7.15 -10.69
N THR A 49 -16.38 -6.53 -10.98
CA THR A 49 -15.25 -7.17 -11.66
C THR A 49 -14.08 -7.48 -10.71
N ILE A 50 -14.06 -6.91 -9.50
CA ILE A 50 -12.95 -7.06 -8.56
C ILE A 50 -13.20 -8.25 -7.65
N GLY A 51 -12.28 -9.22 -7.70
CA GLY A 51 -12.19 -10.32 -6.74
C GLY A 51 -11.52 -9.93 -5.43
N ILE A 52 -11.76 -10.71 -4.37
CA ILE A 52 -11.03 -10.55 -3.09
C ILE A 52 -9.54 -10.87 -3.28
N ASP A 53 -9.23 -11.75 -4.22
CA ASP A 53 -7.89 -12.12 -4.64
C ASP A 53 -7.11 -10.97 -5.31
N ASP A 54 -7.80 -10.00 -5.90
CA ASP A 54 -7.17 -8.83 -6.54
C ASP A 54 -6.67 -7.78 -5.55
N VAL A 55 -7.08 -7.85 -4.27
CA VAL A 55 -6.73 -6.85 -3.25
C VAL A 55 -5.21 -6.73 -3.08
N ALA A 56 -4.49 -7.86 -3.07
CA ALA A 56 -3.05 -7.85 -2.92
C ALA A 56 -2.36 -7.21 -4.14
N ALA A 57 -2.80 -7.56 -5.34
CA ALA A 57 -2.32 -6.98 -6.59
C ALA A 57 -2.62 -5.47 -6.65
N MET A 58 -3.81 -5.05 -6.21
CA MET A 58 -4.21 -3.65 -6.15
C MET A 58 -3.31 -2.83 -5.22
N VAL A 59 -3.02 -3.32 -4.01
CA VAL A 59 -2.12 -2.64 -3.06
C VAL A 59 -0.72 -2.53 -3.65
N ILE A 60 -0.18 -3.62 -4.19
CA ILE A 60 1.17 -3.65 -4.77
C ILE A 60 1.24 -2.73 -6.01
N GLY A 61 0.27 -2.82 -6.91
CA GLY A 61 0.18 -1.98 -8.10
C GLY A 61 0.07 -0.49 -7.76
N THR A 62 -0.66 -0.14 -6.70
CA THR A 62 -0.74 1.25 -6.23
C THR A 62 0.61 1.78 -5.74
N LEU A 63 1.39 0.95 -5.03
CA LEU A 63 2.74 1.32 -4.61
C LEU A 63 3.71 1.43 -5.80
N MET A 64 3.52 0.60 -6.83
CA MET A 64 4.33 0.65 -8.06
C MET A 64 3.97 1.86 -8.94
N ALA A 65 2.71 2.26 -8.99
CA ALA A 65 2.24 3.41 -9.75
C ALA A 65 2.73 4.76 -9.16
N ALA A 66 2.99 4.82 -7.85
CA ALA A 66 3.45 6.02 -7.16
C ALA A 66 4.80 5.78 -6.47
N PRO A 67 5.90 5.66 -7.25
CA PRO A 67 7.21 5.26 -6.74
C PRO A 67 7.74 6.21 -5.66
N ASP A 68 7.48 7.51 -5.75
CA ASP A 68 7.89 8.50 -4.74
C ASP A 68 7.28 8.22 -3.37
N VAL A 69 5.99 7.89 -3.34
CA VAL A 69 5.27 7.66 -2.09
C VAL A 69 5.59 6.28 -1.52
N GLY A 70 5.77 5.27 -2.38
CA GLY A 70 6.38 4.00 -2.00
C GLY A 70 7.75 4.23 -1.35
N GLY A 71 8.57 5.11 -1.93
CA GLY A 71 9.85 5.54 -1.37
C GLY A 71 9.72 6.17 0.02
N PHE A 72 8.76 7.07 0.24
CA PHE A 72 8.51 7.66 1.56
C PHE A 72 8.08 6.62 2.59
N ALA A 73 7.16 5.73 2.21
CA ALA A 73 6.70 4.65 3.08
C ALA A 73 7.87 3.74 3.49
N LEU A 74 8.71 3.32 2.55
CA LEU A 74 9.90 2.51 2.82
C LEU A 74 10.92 3.27 3.68
N ALA A 75 11.14 4.56 3.42
CA ALA A 75 12.06 5.39 4.19
C ALA A 75 11.67 5.46 5.68
N VAL A 76 10.38 5.36 6.00
CA VAL A 76 9.86 5.34 7.38
C VAL A 76 9.77 3.90 7.94
N LEU A 77 9.27 2.94 7.17
CA LEU A 77 9.06 1.57 7.61
C LEU A 77 10.37 0.83 7.86
N LEU A 78 11.34 0.94 6.96
CA LEU A 78 12.61 0.25 7.05
C LEU A 78 13.36 0.52 8.37
N PRO A 79 13.59 1.78 8.81
CA PRO A 79 14.26 2.05 10.07
C PRO A 79 13.45 1.58 11.29
N THR A 80 12.11 1.61 11.22
CA THR A 80 11.29 1.11 12.33
C THR A 80 11.37 -0.40 12.48
N ALA A 81 11.30 -1.16 11.39
CA ALA A 81 11.48 -2.61 11.36
C ALA A 81 12.89 -3.00 11.82
N LEU A 82 13.91 -2.26 11.40
CA LEU A 82 15.30 -2.47 11.82
C LEU A 82 15.47 -2.27 13.33
N VAL A 83 14.96 -1.16 13.87
CA VAL A 83 15.03 -0.88 15.31
C VAL A 83 14.24 -1.91 16.12
N HIS A 84 13.10 -2.36 15.59
CA HIS A 84 12.33 -3.45 16.21
C HIS A 84 13.13 -4.76 16.22
N GLN A 85 13.78 -5.11 15.11
CA GLN A 85 14.65 -6.30 15.04
C GLN A 85 15.81 -6.21 16.02
N ILE A 86 16.46 -5.06 16.14
CA ILE A 86 17.55 -4.83 17.10
C ILE A 86 17.08 -5.03 18.55
N ARG A 87 15.83 -4.68 18.86
CA ARG A 87 15.24 -4.89 20.20
C ARG A 87 14.96 -6.35 20.48
N LEU A 88 14.48 -7.09 19.48
CA LEU A 88 14.20 -8.52 19.56
C LEU A 88 15.50 -9.35 19.68
N GLY A 89 16.63 -8.82 19.20
CA GLY A 89 17.94 -9.42 19.36
C GLY A 89 18.26 -10.43 18.26
N ARG A 90 18.80 -11.59 18.62
CA ARG A 90 19.19 -12.61 17.64
C ARG A 90 17.95 -13.18 16.92
N PRO A 91 18.05 -13.49 15.62
CA PRO A 91 16.99 -14.19 14.91
C PRO A 91 16.61 -15.49 15.64
N SER A 92 15.34 -15.63 15.97
CA SER A 92 14.73 -16.83 16.53
C SER A 92 13.41 -17.11 15.81
N TRP A 93 12.88 -18.33 15.95
CA TRP A 93 11.59 -18.70 15.37
C TRP A 93 10.46 -17.78 15.85
N ASP A 94 10.52 -17.31 17.10
CA ASP A 94 9.55 -16.36 17.67
C ASP A 94 9.56 -14.99 16.97
N ASN A 95 10.69 -14.60 16.39
CA ASN A 95 10.91 -13.31 15.72
C ASN A 95 10.97 -13.45 14.18
N ALA A 96 10.69 -14.65 13.65
CA ALA A 96 10.79 -14.93 12.22
C ALA A 96 9.91 -14.00 11.39
N GLY A 97 8.73 -13.63 11.90
CA GLY A 97 7.81 -12.70 11.24
C GLY A 97 8.42 -11.31 11.03
N ASN A 98 9.09 -10.74 12.04
CA ASN A 98 9.73 -9.43 11.89
C ASN A 98 10.96 -9.49 10.97
N LEU A 99 11.72 -10.59 11.02
CA LEU A 99 12.85 -10.78 10.11
C LEU A 99 12.37 -10.88 8.66
N ALA A 100 11.33 -11.68 8.41
CA ALA A 100 10.71 -11.79 7.09
C ALA A 100 10.25 -10.42 6.60
N TRP A 101 9.55 -9.66 7.45
CA TRP A 101 9.12 -8.30 7.14
C TRP A 101 10.28 -7.37 6.80
N LEU A 102 11.37 -7.39 7.58
CA LEU A 102 12.56 -6.58 7.31
C LEU A 102 13.23 -6.96 5.99
N ILE A 103 13.32 -8.25 5.68
CA ILE A 103 13.85 -8.76 4.41
C ILE A 103 12.96 -8.25 3.27
N THR A 104 11.64 -8.37 3.38
CA THR A 104 10.68 -7.86 2.41
C THR A 104 10.90 -6.36 2.16
N LEU A 105 10.91 -5.53 3.20
CA LEU A 105 11.15 -4.08 3.06
C LEU A 105 12.50 -3.76 2.42
N THR A 106 13.54 -4.53 2.74
CA THR A 106 14.88 -4.36 2.16
C THR A 106 14.88 -4.70 0.68
N LEU A 107 14.22 -5.79 0.27
CA LEU A 107 14.08 -6.19 -1.12
C LEU A 107 13.28 -5.15 -1.93
N PHE A 108 12.16 -4.66 -1.38
CA PHE A 108 11.39 -3.58 -2.01
C PHE A 108 12.24 -2.32 -2.19
N THR A 109 13.02 -1.94 -1.17
CA THR A 109 13.93 -0.78 -1.25
C THR A 109 15.01 -0.98 -2.31
N ALA A 110 15.59 -2.19 -2.40
CA ALA A 110 16.59 -2.53 -3.41
C ALA A 110 16.01 -2.50 -4.83
N ALA A 111 14.81 -3.04 -5.03
CA ALA A 111 14.10 -3.00 -6.31
C ALA A 111 13.80 -1.56 -6.74
N LEU A 112 13.36 -0.71 -5.80
CA LEU A 112 13.06 0.69 -6.04
C LEU A 112 14.34 1.50 -6.35
N LEU A 113 15.44 1.20 -5.68
CA LEU A 113 16.74 1.79 -5.98
C LEU A 113 17.28 1.36 -7.34
N TRP A 114 17.13 0.08 -7.70
CA TRP A 114 17.60 -0.43 -8.99
C TRP A 114 16.80 0.14 -10.17
N THR A 115 15.47 0.15 -10.05
CA THR A 115 14.55 0.55 -11.11
C THR A 115 14.50 2.07 -11.30
N TYR A 116 14.32 2.81 -10.22
CA TYR A 116 14.10 4.26 -10.26
C TYR A 116 15.31 5.09 -9.82
N ARG A 117 16.41 4.46 -9.40
CA ARG A 117 17.64 5.14 -8.92
C ARG A 117 17.38 6.15 -7.81
N MET A 118 16.37 5.92 -6.98
CA MET A 118 16.00 6.80 -5.87
C MET A 118 16.95 6.65 -4.67
N TRP A 119 18.14 7.21 -4.78
CA TRP A 119 19.16 7.21 -3.71
C TRP A 119 18.74 7.96 -2.44
N TRP A 120 17.74 8.84 -2.53
CA TRP A 120 17.25 9.58 -1.38
C TRP A 120 16.59 8.65 -0.35
N VAL A 121 15.95 7.56 -0.78
CA VAL A 121 15.24 6.62 0.11
C VAL A 121 16.18 5.98 1.13
N PRO A 122 17.29 5.30 0.75
CA PRO A 122 18.21 4.73 1.72
C PRO A 122 18.92 5.80 2.57
N VAL A 123 19.16 7.00 2.03
CA VAL A 123 19.74 8.12 2.79
C VAL A 123 18.81 8.56 3.92
N VAL A 124 17.54 8.84 3.61
CA VAL A 124 16.53 9.23 4.61
C VAL A 124 16.29 8.10 5.61
N ALA A 125 16.16 6.86 5.14
CA ALA A 125 16.02 5.69 6.00
C ALA A 125 17.21 5.55 6.96
N GLY A 126 18.44 5.74 6.48
CA GLY A 126 19.65 5.69 7.29
C GLY A 126 19.71 6.78 8.36
N VAL A 127 19.35 8.01 8.01
CA VAL A 127 19.25 9.14 8.97
C VAL A 127 18.21 8.84 10.04
N LEU A 128 17.01 8.40 9.65
CA LEU A 128 15.94 8.05 10.59
C LEU A 128 16.35 6.87 11.49
N ALA A 129 16.97 5.82 10.94
CA ALA A 129 17.50 4.70 11.71
C ALA A 129 18.50 5.18 12.77
N LEU A 130 19.44 6.04 12.38
CA LEU A 130 20.44 6.59 13.28
C LEU A 130 19.78 7.37 14.43
N VAL A 131 18.83 8.26 14.12
CA VAL A 131 18.09 9.03 15.13
C VAL A 131 17.35 8.09 16.11
N LEU A 132 16.65 7.09 15.60
CA LEU A 132 15.91 6.14 16.44
C LEU A 132 16.83 5.29 17.31
N VAL A 133 17.97 4.84 16.79
CA VAL A 133 18.98 4.08 17.55
C VAL A 133 19.61 4.96 18.63
N LEU A 134 19.92 6.22 18.35
CA LEU A 134 20.46 7.17 19.34
C LEU A 134 19.46 7.43 20.46
N LEU A 135 18.18 7.68 20.12
CA LEU A 135 17.10 7.85 21.09
C LEU A 135 16.91 6.58 21.94
N TYR A 136 16.97 5.41 21.32
CA TYR A 136 16.89 4.13 22.03
C TYR A 136 18.05 3.92 23.01
N ARG A 137 19.29 4.17 22.57
CA ARG A 137 20.49 4.05 23.41
C ARG A 137 20.45 5.02 24.60
N LYS A 138 20.02 6.27 24.37
CA LYS A 138 19.86 7.29 25.43
C LYS A 138 18.72 6.93 26.40
N GLY A 139 17.60 6.42 25.88
CA GLY A 139 16.47 5.95 26.68
C GLY A 139 16.76 4.74 27.57
N ARG A 140 17.78 3.94 27.24
CA ARG A 140 18.21 2.83 28.12
C ARG A 140 18.76 3.33 29.47
N LYS A 141 19.18 4.60 29.56
CA LYS A 141 19.65 5.25 30.80
C LYS A 141 18.57 6.06 31.52
N GLY A 142 17.38 6.27 30.93
CA GLY A 142 16.30 7.08 31.54
C GLY A 142 14.92 6.79 30.96
N ARG A 143 13.89 6.76 31.83
CA ARG A 143 12.49 6.37 31.52
C ARG A 143 11.86 7.10 30.31
N GLU A 144 12.33 8.29 29.98
CA GLU A 144 11.74 9.15 28.93
C GLU A 144 12.01 8.64 27.51
N GLY A 145 13.20 8.10 27.22
CA GLY A 145 13.51 7.65 25.85
C GLY A 145 12.75 6.40 25.43
N TYR A 146 12.34 5.55 26.38
CA TYR A 146 11.47 4.41 26.08
C TYR A 146 10.08 4.85 25.60
N ARG A 147 9.53 5.90 26.20
CA ARG A 147 8.22 6.47 25.83
C ARG A 147 8.24 7.05 24.42
N VAL A 148 9.28 7.80 24.07
CA VAL A 148 9.41 8.39 22.74
C VAL A 148 9.49 7.32 21.66
N VAL A 149 10.33 6.29 21.83
CA VAL A 149 10.43 5.26 20.79
C VAL A 149 9.16 4.41 20.69
N HIS A 150 8.49 4.12 21.79
CA HIS A 150 7.20 3.42 21.74
C HIS A 150 6.10 4.27 21.08
N TRP A 151 6.12 5.58 21.31
CA TRP A 151 5.24 6.52 20.63
C TRP A 151 5.55 6.56 19.13
N VAL A 152 6.81 6.64 18.73
CA VAL A 152 7.20 6.62 17.31
C VAL A 152 6.80 5.32 16.62
N LEU A 153 7.01 4.16 17.24
CA LEU A 153 6.61 2.87 16.68
C LEU A 153 5.07 2.74 16.54
N ARG A 154 4.31 3.36 17.46
CA ARG A 154 2.84 3.37 17.36
C ARG A 154 2.37 4.38 16.30
N SER A 155 3.00 5.54 16.24
CA SER A 155 2.73 6.58 15.25
C SER A 155 3.13 6.16 13.85
N SER A 156 4.16 5.33 13.66
CA SER A 156 4.59 4.89 12.34
C SER A 156 3.53 4.05 11.65
N VAL A 157 2.82 3.19 12.38
CA VAL A 157 1.67 2.45 11.83
C VAL A 157 0.59 3.43 11.37
N LEU A 158 0.23 4.41 12.20
CA LEU A 158 -0.78 5.42 11.83
C LEU A 158 -0.36 6.27 10.63
N ILE A 159 0.90 6.72 10.59
CA ILE A 159 1.45 7.53 9.49
C ILE A 159 1.41 6.73 8.19
N VAL A 160 1.86 5.47 8.21
CA VAL A 160 1.88 4.61 7.02
C VAL A 160 0.46 4.28 6.57
N THR A 161 -0.45 3.97 7.50
CA THR A 161 -1.85 3.75 7.17
C THR A 161 -2.48 4.99 6.56
N LEU A 162 -2.26 6.17 7.14
CA LEU A 162 -2.79 7.42 6.61
C LEU A 162 -2.20 7.73 5.22
N ALA A 163 -0.89 7.55 5.03
CA ALA A 163 -0.25 7.72 3.74
C ALA A 163 -0.81 6.75 2.69
N ALA A 164 -1.03 5.49 3.06
CA ALA A 164 -1.64 4.49 2.18
C ALA A 164 -3.08 4.84 1.80
N LEU A 165 -3.88 5.37 2.73
CA LEU A 165 -5.24 5.82 2.45
C LEU A 165 -5.26 7.08 1.56
N ILE A 166 -4.36 8.03 1.80
CA ILE A 166 -4.20 9.21 0.94
C ILE A 166 -3.81 8.78 -0.48
N LEU A 167 -2.86 7.84 -0.60
CA LEU A 167 -2.48 7.24 -1.88
C LEU A 167 -3.64 6.58 -2.58
N ALA A 168 -4.39 5.75 -1.85
CA ALA A 168 -5.55 5.06 -2.40
C ALA A 168 -6.57 6.06 -2.97
N ALA A 169 -6.73 7.22 -2.33
CA ALA A 169 -7.61 8.27 -2.80
C ALA A 169 -7.05 9.06 -4.00
N VAL A 170 -5.73 9.30 -4.06
CA VAL A 170 -5.17 10.24 -5.06
C VAL A 170 -4.71 9.53 -6.34
N VAL A 171 -4.20 8.31 -6.26
CA VAL A 171 -3.69 7.60 -7.44
C VAL A 171 -4.87 7.14 -8.30
N GLN A 172 -4.93 7.64 -9.53
CA GLN A 172 -6.01 7.31 -10.48
C GLN A 172 -5.66 6.12 -11.38
N ASN A 173 -4.37 5.86 -11.63
CA ASN A 173 -3.95 4.76 -12.49
C ASN A 173 -4.31 3.41 -11.86
N PRO A 174 -5.07 2.53 -12.54
CA PRO A 174 -5.39 1.18 -12.06
C PRO A 174 -4.14 0.32 -11.83
N TRP A 175 -4.34 -0.84 -11.20
CA TRP A 175 -3.28 -1.85 -11.00
C TRP A 175 -3.10 -2.77 -12.21
N VAL A 176 -3.94 -2.62 -13.22
CA VAL A 176 -3.85 -3.30 -14.52
C VAL A 176 -3.25 -2.36 -15.55
N SER A 177 -2.64 -2.93 -16.57
CA SER A 177 -2.00 -2.16 -17.63
C SER A 177 -3.02 -1.48 -18.55
N LEU A 178 -2.62 -0.34 -19.12
CA LEU A 178 -3.38 0.33 -20.16
C LEU A 178 -3.14 -0.43 -21.48
N GLU A 179 -4.21 -0.72 -22.22
CA GLU A 179 -4.11 -1.42 -23.49
C GLU A 179 -4.76 -0.63 -24.62
N ARG A 180 -4.14 -0.69 -25.81
CA ARG A 180 -4.78 -0.33 -27.07
C ARG A 180 -5.40 -1.58 -27.69
N ILE A 181 -6.71 -1.56 -27.82
CA ILE A 181 -7.51 -2.66 -28.34
C ILE A 181 -8.04 -2.22 -29.72
N THR A 182 -7.52 -2.85 -30.77
CA THR A 182 -8.02 -2.61 -32.13
C THR A 182 -9.19 -3.56 -32.40
N THR A 183 -10.38 -2.99 -32.58
CA THR A 183 -11.60 -3.71 -32.93
C THR A 183 -11.95 -3.55 -34.42
N ARG A 184 -12.97 -4.25 -34.89
CA ARG A 184 -13.50 -4.08 -36.26
C ARG A 184 -14.09 -2.68 -36.51
N ASP A 185 -14.62 -2.05 -35.46
CA ASP A 185 -15.34 -0.77 -35.55
C ASP A 185 -14.45 0.44 -35.21
N GLY A 186 -13.25 0.21 -34.66
CA GLY A 186 -12.32 1.27 -34.30
C GLY A 186 -11.29 0.85 -33.25
N VAL A 187 -10.55 1.83 -32.76
CA VAL A 187 -9.54 1.63 -31.71
C VAL A 187 -10.11 2.10 -30.37
N ILE A 188 -9.91 1.28 -29.34
CA ILE A 188 -10.32 1.54 -27.97
C ILE A 188 -9.06 1.56 -27.11
N GLU A 189 -8.91 2.57 -26.26
CA GLU A 189 -7.83 2.64 -25.27
C GLU A 189 -8.44 2.57 -23.87
N GLY A 190 -7.96 1.60 -23.08
CA GLY A 190 -8.51 1.38 -21.74
C GLY A 190 -7.83 0.24 -20.99
N TYR A 191 -8.20 0.14 -19.72
CA TYR A 191 -7.68 -0.83 -18.79
C TYR A 191 -8.53 -2.09 -18.81
N VAL A 192 -7.93 -3.24 -19.14
CA VAL A 192 -8.65 -4.51 -19.17
C VAL A 192 -8.81 -5.02 -17.74
N MET A 193 -10.00 -4.84 -17.18
CA MET A 193 -10.31 -5.18 -15.79
C MET A 193 -10.64 -6.67 -15.64
N GLU A 194 -11.25 -7.28 -16.66
CA GLU A 194 -11.59 -8.71 -16.66
C GLU A 194 -11.48 -9.27 -18.09
N ASN A 195 -10.95 -10.48 -18.22
CA ASN A 195 -10.79 -11.19 -19.50
C ASN A 195 -11.35 -12.62 -19.44
N PRO A 196 -12.68 -12.79 -19.27
CA PRO A 196 -13.33 -14.09 -19.39
C PRO A 196 -13.43 -14.55 -20.85
N PRO A 197 -13.68 -15.84 -21.12
CA PRO A 197 -13.89 -16.31 -22.49
C PRO A 197 -15.09 -15.63 -23.16
N GLY A 198 -14.85 -14.99 -24.30
CA GLY A 198 -15.89 -14.43 -25.19
C GLY A 198 -16.09 -12.92 -25.10
N PHE A 199 -15.62 -12.25 -24.04
CA PHE A 199 -15.67 -10.79 -23.96
C PHE A 199 -14.59 -10.23 -23.04
N LEU A 200 -14.29 -8.94 -23.20
CA LEU A 200 -13.40 -8.15 -22.34
C LEU A 200 -14.24 -7.12 -21.59
N LYS A 201 -13.99 -6.95 -20.29
CA LYS A 201 -14.47 -5.77 -19.55
C LYS A 201 -13.35 -4.74 -19.51
N VAL A 202 -13.57 -3.60 -20.14
CA VAL A 202 -12.56 -2.57 -20.33
C VAL A 202 -13.03 -1.29 -19.64
N LEU A 203 -12.22 -0.73 -18.77
CA LEU A 203 -12.40 0.61 -18.22
C LEU A 203 -11.71 1.60 -19.16
N LEU A 204 -12.47 2.41 -19.88
CA LEU A 204 -11.92 3.40 -20.80
C LEU A 204 -10.98 4.37 -20.06
N ASP A 205 -9.89 4.76 -20.72
CA ASP A 205 -8.98 5.75 -20.15
C ASP A 205 -9.65 7.14 -20.07
N GLU A 206 -10.29 7.54 -21.17
CA GLU A 206 -11.14 8.71 -21.21
C GLU A 206 -12.51 8.43 -20.57
N GLY A 207 -12.93 9.29 -19.63
CA GLY A 207 -14.25 9.22 -19.01
C GLY A 207 -14.47 8.08 -18.00
N ARG A 208 -13.52 7.15 -17.86
CA ARG A 208 -13.57 6.03 -16.89
C ARG A 208 -14.88 5.21 -16.95
N GLU A 209 -15.44 5.08 -18.15
CA GLU A 209 -16.63 4.27 -18.39
C GLU A 209 -16.25 2.79 -18.57
N MET A 210 -17.06 1.89 -18.02
CA MET A 210 -16.89 0.45 -18.20
C MET A 210 -17.65 -0.02 -19.43
N ILE A 211 -16.95 -0.56 -20.41
CA ILE A 211 -17.54 -1.15 -21.61
C ILE A 211 -17.23 -2.65 -21.71
N ILE A 212 -18.07 -3.37 -22.44
CA ILE A 212 -17.89 -4.79 -22.74
C ILE A 212 -17.60 -4.92 -24.23
N VAL A 213 -16.46 -5.52 -24.57
CA VAL A 213 -16.02 -5.74 -25.95
C VAL A 213 -16.03 -7.23 -26.25
N ASP A 214 -16.70 -7.66 -27.31
CA ASP A 214 -16.67 -9.07 -27.73
C ASP A 214 -15.27 -9.43 -28.23
N THR A 215 -14.70 -10.54 -27.75
CA THR A 215 -13.38 -10.98 -28.17
C THR A 215 -13.32 -11.31 -29.67
N ALA A 216 -14.44 -11.68 -30.29
CA ALA A 216 -14.52 -11.94 -31.72
C ALA A 216 -14.31 -10.68 -32.59
N ASP A 217 -14.56 -9.50 -32.02
CA ASP A 217 -14.38 -8.21 -32.67
C ASP A 217 -12.98 -7.62 -32.44
N VAL A 218 -12.21 -8.18 -31.50
CA VAL A 218 -10.83 -7.79 -31.23
C VAL A 218 -9.89 -8.41 -32.26
N THR A 219 -9.18 -7.55 -33.00
CA THR A 219 -8.21 -7.96 -34.03
C THR A 219 -6.77 -7.88 -33.54
N HIS A 220 -6.46 -6.94 -32.65
CA HIS A 220 -5.13 -6.75 -32.09
C HIS A 220 -5.21 -6.12 -30.70
N ARG A 221 -4.25 -6.46 -29.83
CA ARG A 221 -4.07 -5.89 -28.48
C ARG A 221 -2.60 -5.61 -28.26
N GLU A 222 -2.30 -4.41 -27.78
CA GLU A 222 -0.97 -4.02 -27.33
C GLU A 222 -1.06 -3.32 -25.97
N GLU A 223 -0.12 -3.65 -25.09
CA GLU A 223 0.05 -2.93 -23.83
C GLU A 223 0.78 -1.61 -24.11
N ILE A 224 0.24 -0.51 -23.60
CA ILE A 224 0.84 0.82 -23.72
C ILE A 224 1.28 1.26 -22.34
N ASP A 225 2.48 1.84 -22.26
CA ASP A 225 2.90 2.51 -21.04
C ASP A 225 1.95 3.69 -20.75
N PRO A 226 1.36 3.78 -19.55
CA PRO A 226 0.56 4.94 -19.19
C PRO A 226 1.44 6.20 -19.26
N ALA A 227 0.87 7.31 -19.73
CA ALA A 227 1.56 8.59 -19.71
C ALA A 227 1.99 8.93 -18.26
N PRO A 228 3.20 9.51 -18.07
CA PRO A 228 3.75 9.80 -16.75
C PRO A 228 2.96 10.85 -15.97
#